data_AF-A0ABD2MK39-F1
#
_entry.id   AF-A0ABD2MK39-F1
#
_cell.length_a   1.000
_cell.length_b   1.000
_cell.length_c   1.000
_cell.angle_alpha   90.00
_cell.angle_beta   90.00
_cell.angle_gamma   90.00
#
_symmetry.space_group_name_H-M   'P 1'
#
loop_
_entity.id
_entity.type
_entity.pdbx_description
1 polymer ?
#
loop_
_entity_poly.entity_id
_entity_poly.type
_entity_poly.pdbx_seq_one_letter_code
_entity_poly.pdbx_strand_id
1 'polypeptide(L)'
;MLECEDVDGAFVRFVEILKNAVNQFSREVPVRARNKNHKEWITEELGRLIESKNEMYMRLKKDPHNGTLEDEYKNFRNRVVNLIKTTKNNHYRSRFEEKNKSSEAFWHWLGEVTNSKKCKTCAIKKIKGENLKFVIIRQLEEI
;
A
#
# COMPACT_ATOMS: atom_id res chain seq x y z
N MET A 1 -51.05 20.16 -4.98
CA MET A 1 -50.99 21.58 -4.59
C MET A 1 -50.46 21.62 -3.18
N LEU A 2 -49.23 22.11 -2.98
CA LEU A 2 -48.63 22.24 -1.65
C LEU A 2 -48.83 23.70 -1.22
N GLU A 3 -49.91 23.97 -0.49
CA GLU A 3 -50.09 25.25 0.19
C GLU A 3 -49.25 25.21 1.48
N CYS A 4 -48.17 25.98 1.49
CA CYS A 4 -47.49 26.40 2.71
C CYS A 4 -47.88 27.86 2.94
N GLU A 5 -48.53 28.17 4.06
CA GLU A 5 -48.87 29.54 4.46
C GLU A 5 -47.64 30.36 4.89
N ASP A 6 -46.52 29.69 5.15
CA ASP A 6 -45.29 30.28 5.67
C ASP A 6 -44.06 29.89 4.82
N VAL A 7 -43.23 30.90 4.52
CA VAL A 7 -42.04 30.77 3.67
C VAL A 7 -41.00 29.86 4.32
N ASP A 8 -40.83 29.97 5.63
CA ASP A 8 -39.90 29.13 6.37
C ASP A 8 -40.37 27.66 6.36
N GLY A 9 -41.67 27.44 6.55
CA GLY A 9 -42.30 26.13 6.40
C GLY A 9 -42.13 25.51 5.02
N ALA A 10 -42.19 26.30 3.94
CA ALA A 10 -41.93 25.83 2.58
C ALA A 10 -40.46 25.42 2.38
N PHE A 11 -39.52 26.21 2.91
CA PHE A 11 -38.09 25.92 2.82
C PHE A 11 -37.71 24.64 3.57
N VAL A 12 -38.24 24.45 4.78
CA VAL A 12 -38.00 23.23 5.58
C VAL A 12 -38.44 21.98 4.82
N ARG A 13 -39.67 21.98 4.26
CA ARG A 13 -40.18 20.84 3.48
C ARG A 13 -39.36 20.58 2.23
N PHE A 14 -38.91 21.64 1.54
CA PHE A 14 -38.05 21.50 0.37
C PHE A 14 -36.72 20.81 0.73
N VAL A 15 -36.07 21.24 1.81
CA VAL A 15 -34.82 20.63 2.30
C VAL A 15 -35.06 19.17 2.70
N GLU A 16 -36.20 18.86 3.31
CA GLU A 16 -36.55 17.51 3.72
C GLU A 16 -36.77 16.56 2.53
N ILE A 17 -37.48 17.04 1.49
CA ILE A 17 -37.65 16.31 0.24
C ILE A 17 -36.28 16.04 -0.42
N LEU A 18 -35.41 17.05 -0.47
CA LEU A 18 -34.06 16.90 -1.02
C LEU A 18 -33.22 15.90 -0.24
N LYS A 19 -33.23 15.97 1.09
CA LYS A 19 -32.50 15.02 1.94
C LYS A 19 -33.00 13.60 1.74
N ASN A 20 -34.32 13.40 1.64
CA ASN A 20 -34.90 12.09 1.39
C ASN A 20 -34.50 11.56 0.00
N ALA A 21 -34.52 12.39 -1.04
CA ALA A 21 -34.07 12.00 -2.36
C ALA A 21 -32.56 11.62 -2.36
N VAL A 22 -31.71 12.43 -1.72
CA VAL A 22 -30.28 12.11 -1.58
C VAL A 22 -30.08 10.79 -0.84
N ASN A 23 -30.76 10.57 0.27
CA ASN A 23 -30.61 9.33 1.05
C ASN A 23 -31.16 8.09 0.33
N GLN A 24 -32.22 8.24 -0.48
CA GLN A 24 -32.84 7.15 -1.22
C GLN A 24 -32.01 6.71 -2.43
N PHE A 25 -31.39 7.67 -3.15
CA PHE A 25 -30.71 7.41 -4.41
C PHE A 25 -29.18 7.46 -4.32
N SER A 26 -28.62 7.98 -3.23
CA SER A 26 -27.18 7.93 -2.98
C SER A 26 -26.83 6.81 -2.01
N ARG A 27 -25.57 6.39 -2.06
CA ARG A 27 -24.99 5.45 -1.12
C ARG A 27 -23.73 6.05 -0.54
N GLU A 28 -23.65 6.13 0.77
CA GLU A 28 -22.40 6.42 1.43
C GLU A 28 -21.46 5.23 1.24
N VAL A 29 -20.36 5.48 0.53
CA VAL A 29 -19.28 4.51 0.41
C VAL A 29 -18.21 4.95 1.40
N PRO A 30 -17.81 4.11 2.38
CA PRO A 30 -16.69 4.43 3.24
C PRO A 30 -15.46 4.58 2.34
N VAL A 31 -14.99 5.82 2.19
CA VAL A 31 -13.69 6.06 1.60
C VAL A 31 -12.71 5.46 2.57
N ARG A 32 -12.14 4.31 2.20
CA ARG A 32 -11.02 3.77 2.94
C ARG A 32 -10.00 4.89 2.97
N ALA A 33 -9.68 5.39 4.18
CA ALA A 33 -8.51 6.20 4.35
C ALA A 33 -7.42 5.45 3.59
N ARG A 34 -6.82 6.11 2.59
CA ARG A 34 -5.66 5.56 1.90
C ARG A 34 -4.60 5.56 2.97
N ASN A 35 -4.64 4.53 3.83
CA ASN A 35 -3.75 4.38 4.96
C ASN A 35 -2.40 4.38 4.29
N LYS A 36 -1.75 5.54 4.40
CA LYS A 36 -0.38 5.76 4.03
C LYS A 36 0.37 4.93 5.05
N ASN A 37 0.40 3.62 4.83
CA ASN A 37 1.47 2.77 5.30
C ASN A 37 2.68 3.20 4.45
N HIS A 38 3.10 4.45 4.64
CA HIS A 38 4.38 4.92 4.19
C HIS A 38 5.32 3.97 4.89
N LYS A 39 6.00 3.15 4.10
CA LYS A 39 6.89 2.15 4.66
C LYS A 39 7.87 2.92 5.53
N GLU A 40 8.07 2.49 6.77
CA GLU A 40 8.85 3.24 7.77
C GLU A 40 10.28 3.57 7.29
N TRP A 41 10.79 2.81 6.32
CA TRP A 41 12.09 3.05 5.71
C TRP A 41 12.11 4.15 4.63
N ILE A 42 10.98 4.68 4.18
CA ILE A 42 10.96 5.75 3.18
C ILE A 42 11.08 7.09 3.91
N THR A 43 12.19 7.79 3.68
CA THR A 43 12.39 9.16 4.16
C THR A 43 11.69 10.17 3.24
N GLU A 44 11.38 11.36 3.76
CA GLU A 44 10.78 12.45 2.97
C GLU A 44 11.66 12.84 1.77
N GLU A 45 12.98 12.88 1.96
CA GLU A 45 13.95 13.12 0.90
C GLU A 45 13.89 12.06 -0.20
N LEU A 46 13.77 10.78 0.17
CA LEU A 46 13.61 9.69 -0.79
C LEU A 46 12.29 9.81 -1.54
N GLY A 47 11.22 10.24 -0.85
CA GLY A 47 9.94 10.58 -1.46
C GLY A 47 10.07 11.65 -2.55
N ARG A 48 10.71 12.78 -2.23
CA ARG A 48 10.98 13.87 -3.18
C ARG A 48 11.78 13.39 -4.41
N LEU A 49 12.81 12.56 -4.21
CA LEU A 49 13.59 11.99 -5.30
C LEU A 49 12.76 11.05 -6.20
N ILE A 50 11.85 10.26 -5.63
CA ILE A 50 10.93 9.41 -6.39
C ILE A 50 9.97 10.26 -7.22
N GLU A 51 9.47 11.35 -6.66
CA GLU A 51 8.61 12.31 -7.37
C GLU A 51 9.36 12.97 -8.53
N SER A 52 10.55 13.53 -8.31
CA SER A 52 11.38 14.08 -9.38
C SER A 52 11.67 13.06 -10.48
N LYS A 53 11.88 11.78 -10.12
CA LYS A 53 12.12 10.70 -11.08
C LYS A 53 10.86 10.40 -11.90
N ASN A 54 9.68 10.50 -11.31
CA ASN A 54 8.42 10.38 -12.03
C ASN A 54 8.17 11.59 -12.94
N GLU A 55 8.51 12.81 -12.50
CA GLU A 55 8.40 14.00 -13.34
C GLU A 55 9.30 13.92 -14.57
N MET A 56 10.57 13.50 -14.43
CA MET A 56 11.46 13.30 -15.57
C MET A 56 10.92 12.25 -16.55
N TYR A 57 10.33 11.17 -16.04
CA TYR A 57 9.67 10.18 -16.90
C TYR A 57 8.49 10.79 -17.68
N MET A 58 7.70 11.65 -17.04
CA MET A 58 6.60 12.35 -17.71
C MET A 58 7.11 13.35 -18.77
N ARG A 59 8.27 13.97 -18.55
CA ARG A 59 8.93 14.83 -19.57
C ARG A 59 9.40 13.99 -20.76
N LEU A 60 10.09 12.88 -20.51
CA LEU A 60 10.55 11.95 -21.55
C LEU A 60 9.37 11.37 -22.36
N LYS A 61 8.23 11.10 -21.71
CA LYS A 61 7.02 10.64 -22.40
C LYS A 61 6.45 11.69 -23.35
N LYS A 62 6.64 12.99 -23.06
CA LYS A 62 6.19 14.09 -23.92
C LYS A 62 7.13 14.32 -25.10
N ASP A 63 8.42 14.12 -24.91
CA ASP A 63 9.44 14.28 -25.94
C ASP A 63 10.35 13.03 -26.02
N PRO A 64 9.91 11.99 -26.76
CA PRO A 64 10.62 10.70 -26.80
C PRO A 64 11.85 10.68 -27.70
N HIS A 65 12.11 11.73 -28.49
CA HIS A 65 13.25 11.79 -29.42
C HIS A 65 14.47 12.51 -28.82
N ASN A 66 14.32 13.03 -27.60
CA ASN A 66 15.40 13.71 -26.89
C ASN A 66 16.33 12.70 -26.20
N GLY A 67 17.37 12.27 -26.91
CA GLY A 67 18.35 11.30 -26.42
C GLY A 67 19.09 11.76 -25.15
N THR A 68 19.37 13.06 -25.01
CA THR A 68 20.01 13.62 -23.81
C THR A 68 19.12 13.45 -22.58
N LEU A 69 17.83 13.77 -22.71
CA LEU A 69 16.85 13.59 -21.63
C LEU A 69 16.67 12.11 -21.26
N GLU A 70 16.75 11.22 -22.24
CA GLU A 70 16.68 9.77 -22.03
C GLU A 70 17.86 9.26 -21.18
N ASP A 71 19.07 9.69 -21.51
CA ASP A 71 20.29 9.29 -20.79
C ASP A 71 20.34 9.87 -19.37
N GLU A 72 19.96 11.13 -19.20
CA GLU A 72 19.79 11.75 -17.88
C GLU A 72 18.78 10.98 -17.03
N TYR A 73 17.63 10.61 -17.61
CA TYR A 73 16.61 9.83 -16.92
C TYR A 73 17.12 8.45 -16.52
N LYS A 74 17.83 7.73 -17.41
CA LYS A 74 18.41 6.41 -17.10
C LYS A 74 19.36 6.48 -15.91
N ASN A 75 20.28 7.44 -15.93
CA ASN A 75 21.25 7.65 -14.86
C ASN A 75 20.56 8.00 -13.54
N PHE A 76 19.60 8.93 -13.58
CA PHE A 76 18.87 9.33 -12.40
C PHE A 76 18.00 8.20 -11.83
N ARG A 77 17.28 7.46 -12.68
CA ARG A 77 16.52 6.26 -12.30
C ARG A 77 17.41 5.25 -11.58
N ASN A 78 18.59 4.96 -12.12
CA ASN A 78 19.51 3.99 -11.53
C ASN A 78 20.00 4.46 -10.15
N ARG A 79 20.34 5.75 -10.02
CA ARG A 79 20.70 6.35 -8.73
C ARG A 79 19.57 6.22 -7.70
N VAL A 80 18.33 6.55 -8.08
CA VAL A 80 17.17 6.44 -7.20
C VAL A 80 16.90 4.98 -6.81
N VAL A 81 17.00 4.04 -7.76
CA VAL A 81 16.82 2.60 -7.48
C VAL A 81 17.86 2.10 -6.49
N ASN A 82 19.13 2.47 -6.68
CA ASN A 82 20.21 2.09 -5.76
C ASN A 82 20.00 2.71 -4.39
N LEU A 83 19.59 3.97 -4.32
CA LEU A 83 19.28 4.63 -3.05
C LEU A 83 18.14 3.93 -2.31
N ILE A 84 17.04 3.58 -3.00
CA ILE A 84 15.93 2.82 -2.42
C ILE A 84 16.43 1.50 -1.82
N LYS A 85 17.27 0.76 -2.55
CA LYS A 85 17.85 -0.51 -2.07
C LYS A 85 18.70 -0.30 -0.82
N THR A 86 19.60 0.69 -0.85
CA THR A 86 20.50 1.00 0.27
C THR A 86 19.72 1.45 1.50
N THR A 87 18.79 2.40 1.36
CA THR A 87 17.96 2.89 2.47
C THR A 87 17.14 1.76 3.09
N LYS A 88 16.52 0.92 2.26
CA LYS A 88 15.77 -0.25 2.73
C LYS A 88 16.67 -1.21 3.50
N ASN A 89 17.83 -1.57 2.94
CA ASN A 89 18.76 -2.50 3.59
C ASN A 89 19.30 -1.93 4.91
N ASN A 90 19.66 -0.64 4.93
CA ASN A 90 20.14 0.02 6.15
C ASN A 90 19.08 0.01 7.24
N HIS A 91 17.84 0.36 6.92
CA HIS A 91 16.75 0.35 7.88
C HIS A 91 16.55 -1.04 8.52
N TYR A 92 16.43 -2.09 7.69
CA TYR A 92 16.23 -3.44 8.22
C TYR A 92 17.46 -3.99 8.93
N ARG A 93 18.68 -3.63 8.49
CA ARG A 93 19.92 -3.98 9.18
C ARG A 93 20.00 -3.35 10.58
N SER A 94 19.70 -2.06 10.70
CA SER A 94 19.71 -1.38 12.00
C SER A 94 18.65 -1.96 12.94
N ARG A 95 17.44 -2.24 12.44
CA ARG A 95 16.39 -2.93 13.22
C ARG A 95 16.81 -4.34 13.64
N PHE A 96 17.48 -5.07 12.76
CA PHE A 96 18.03 -6.39 13.06
C PHE A 96 19.05 -6.30 14.19
N GLU A 97 20.06 -5.43 14.09
CA GLU A 97 21.09 -5.23 15.11
C GLU A 97 20.50 -4.82 16.47
N GLU A 98 19.43 -4.01 16.47
CA GLU A 98 18.69 -3.63 17.68
C GLU A 98 18.00 -4.83 18.35
N LYS A 99 17.33 -5.69 17.57
CA LYS A 99 16.51 -6.81 18.08
C LYS A 99 17.26 -8.13 18.26
N ASN A 100 18.45 -8.28 17.65
CA ASN A 100 19.27 -9.50 17.71
C ASN A 100 19.78 -9.85 19.12
N LYS A 101 19.56 -8.96 20.11
CA LYS A 101 19.91 -9.22 21.51
C LYS A 101 18.96 -10.21 22.21
N SER A 102 17.76 -10.42 21.66
CA SER A 102 16.78 -11.39 22.20
C SER A 102 16.16 -12.21 21.08
N SER A 103 16.31 -13.54 21.17
CA SER A 103 15.77 -14.49 20.19
C SER A 103 14.26 -14.35 20.01
N GLU A 104 13.52 -14.17 21.11
CA GLU A 104 12.06 -13.98 21.08
C GLU A 104 11.67 -12.70 20.35
N ALA A 105 12.32 -11.58 20.67
CA ALA A 105 12.08 -10.29 20.03
C ALA A 105 12.41 -10.32 18.53
N PHE A 106 13.48 -11.04 18.17
CA PHE A 106 13.86 -11.26 16.78
C PHE A 106 12.80 -12.04 16.00
N TRP A 107 12.33 -13.17 16.51
CA TRP A 107 11.29 -13.98 15.85
C TRP A 107 9.96 -13.25 15.75
N HIS A 108 9.59 -12.48 16.76
CA HIS A 108 8.41 -11.63 16.73
C HIS A 108 8.50 -10.58 15.61
N TRP A 109 9.59 -9.81 15.60
CA TRP A 109 9.86 -8.80 14.57
C TRP A 109 9.93 -9.41 13.15
N LEU A 110 10.59 -10.56 13.00
CA LEU A 110 10.67 -11.25 11.71
C LEU A 110 9.28 -11.69 11.21
N GLY A 111 8.40 -12.11 12.12
CA GLY A 111 6.99 -12.40 11.82
C GLY A 111 6.24 -11.19 11.28
N GLU A 112 6.45 -10.02 11.86
CA GLU A 112 5.88 -8.75 11.40
C GLU A 112 6.38 -8.37 10.00
N VAL A 113 7.69 -8.44 9.77
CA VAL A 113 8.31 -8.07 8.48
C VAL A 113 7.87 -9.01 7.35
N THR A 114 7.77 -10.31 7.64
CA THR A 114 7.37 -11.32 6.65
C THR A 114 5.86 -11.37 6.42
N ASN A 115 5.07 -10.60 7.19
CA ASN A 115 3.61 -10.63 7.20
C ASN A 115 3.08 -12.09 7.18
N SER A 116 3.76 -12.96 7.95
CA SER A 116 3.39 -14.36 8.13
C SER A 116 2.17 -14.40 9.04
N LYS A 117 1.04 -13.87 8.55
CA LYS A 117 -0.26 -14.03 9.19
C LYS A 117 -0.45 -15.52 9.40
N LYS A 118 -0.59 -15.93 10.67
CA LYS A 118 -0.93 -17.31 11.03
C LYS A 118 -2.17 -17.68 10.24
N CYS A 119 -2.01 -18.47 9.19
CA CYS A 119 -3.12 -19.08 8.48
C CYS A 119 -3.77 -20.03 9.49
N LYS A 120 -4.84 -19.56 10.18
CA LYS A 120 -5.54 -20.35 11.20
C LYS A 120 -6.08 -21.69 10.63
N THR A 121 -6.21 -21.78 9.30
CA THR A 121 -6.68 -22.94 8.56
C THR A 121 -5.58 -23.85 8.01
N CYS A 122 -4.30 -23.45 8.09
CA CYS A 122 -3.19 -24.25 7.58
C CYS A 122 -2.64 -25.14 8.70
N ALA A 123 -3.47 -26.03 9.23
CA ALA A 123 -3.01 -27.10 10.11
C ALA A 123 -2.14 -28.05 9.29
N ILE A 124 -0.87 -28.23 9.68
CA ILE A 124 0.02 -29.22 9.06
C ILE A 124 -0.55 -30.60 9.41
N LYS A 125 -1.23 -31.25 8.46
CA LYS A 125 -1.93 -32.52 8.70
C LYS A 125 -0.98 -33.71 8.89
N LYS A 126 0.23 -33.66 8.32
CA LYS A 126 1.24 -34.70 8.49
C LYS A 126 2.62 -34.20 8.05
N ILE A 127 3.65 -34.50 8.83
CA ILE A 127 5.05 -34.36 8.44
C ILE A 127 5.58 -35.78 8.25
N LYS A 128 5.97 -36.17 7.04
CA LYS A 128 6.72 -37.40 6.79
C LYS A 128 8.14 -37.02 6.40
N GLY A 129 9.10 -37.47 7.20
CA GLY A 129 10.51 -37.30 6.93
C GLY A 129 11.10 -38.60 6.42
N GLU A 130 11.39 -38.67 5.13
CA GLU A 130 12.45 -39.54 4.61
C GLU A 130 13.44 -38.61 3.92
N ASN A 131 14.59 -38.40 4.58
CA ASN A 131 15.75 -37.67 4.09
C ASN A 131 15.52 -36.22 3.62
N LEU A 132 15.46 -35.29 4.59
CA LEU A 132 15.83 -33.87 4.50
C LEU A 132 15.57 -33.14 3.16
N LYS A 133 14.43 -33.37 2.51
CA LYS A 133 13.90 -32.52 1.45
C LYS A 133 12.44 -32.25 1.73
N PHE A 134 12.16 -31.07 2.28
CA PHE A 134 10.81 -30.57 2.49
C PHE A 134 10.30 -29.99 1.17
N VAL A 135 9.38 -30.70 0.51
CA VAL A 135 8.62 -30.18 -0.64
C VAL A 135 7.21 -29.84 -0.17
N ILE A 136 6.82 -28.57 -0.32
CA ILE A 136 5.45 -28.12 -0.04
C ILE A 136 4.59 -28.54 -1.23
N ILE A 137 3.85 -29.64 -1.10
CA ILE A 137 2.88 -30.05 -2.12
C ILE A 137 1.57 -29.29 -1.86
N ARG A 138 1.21 -28.37 -2.77
CA ARG A 138 -0.16 -27.84 -2.86
C ARG A 138 -0.95 -28.77 -3.78
N GLN A 139 -1.84 -29.60 -3.22
CA GLN A 139 -2.86 -30.25 -4.05
C GLN A 139 -3.93 -29.21 -4.38
N LEU A 140 -4.08 -28.93 -5.67
CA LEU A 140 -5.31 -28.41 -6.26
C LEU A 140 -6.23 -29.62 -6.44
N GLU A 141 -7.35 -29.65 -5.74
CA GLU A 141 -8.48 -30.51 -6.11
C GLU A 141 -9.53 -29.60 -6.76
N GLU A 142 -9.65 -29.75 -8.07
CA GLU A 142 -10.87 -29.46 -8.82
C GLU A 142 -11.84 -30.65 -8.67
N ILE A 143 -13.13 -30.29 -8.72
CA ILE A 143 -14.38 -31.08 -8.75
C ILE A 143 -15.09 -31.19 -7.40
#